data_AF-A0A7T8GV25-F1
#
_entry.id   AF-A0A7T8GV25-F1
#
_cell.length_a   1.000
_cell.length_b   1.000
_cell.length_c   1.000
_cell.angle_alpha   90.00
_cell.angle_beta   90.00
_cell.angle_gamma   90.00
#
_symmetry.space_group_name_H-M   'P 1'
#
loop_
_entity.id
_entity.type
_entity.pdbx_description
1 polymer ?
#
loop_
_entity_poly.entity_id
_entity_poly.type
_entity_poly.pdbx_seq_one_letter_code
_entity_poly.pdbx_strand_id
1 'polypeptide(L)'
;MDTPDTRSYFLIRIKLPKTVNEIHGDLISTFPDSCPGLSTIKRWRKDFNNGSFDLENNTSSGRPRETKTPETIATVKYVIEDNHSTDCHQGFSTTENRSRLLTEDLGLRKVLSVDVPQQLYETNKRILWTF
;
A
#
# COMPACT_ATOMS: atom_id res chain seq x y z
N MET A 1 0.03 15.13 11.98
CA MET A 1 -0.54 15.26 13.33
C MET A 1 -0.33 13.93 14.00
N ASP A 2 0.77 13.81 14.75
CA ASP A 2 1.03 12.65 15.58
C ASP A 2 -0.15 12.52 16.55
N THR A 3 -0.96 11.49 16.38
CA THR A 3 -2.04 11.22 17.33
C THR A 3 -1.41 11.02 18.70
N PRO A 4 -1.81 11.78 19.73
CA PRO A 4 -1.27 11.57 21.07
C PRO A 4 -1.47 10.10 21.45
N ASP A 5 -0.43 9.50 21.99
CA ASP A 5 -0.31 8.05 22.13
C ASP A 5 -1.15 7.56 23.32
N THR A 6 -2.48 7.64 23.16
CA THR A 6 -3.49 7.34 24.19
C THR A 6 -3.43 5.89 24.66
N ARG A 7 -2.98 4.97 23.79
CA ARG A 7 -2.67 3.57 24.14
C ARG A 7 -1.50 3.47 25.12
N SER A 8 -0.43 4.23 24.89
CA SER A 8 0.74 4.27 25.77
C SER A 8 0.38 4.82 27.15
N TYR A 9 -0.41 5.90 27.22
CA TYR A 9 -0.93 6.42 28.50
C TYR A 9 -1.80 5.38 29.22
N PHE A 10 -2.71 4.73 28.50
CA PHE A 10 -3.57 3.69 29.05
C PHE A 10 -2.77 2.51 29.64
N LEU A 11 -1.71 2.07 28.95
CA LEU A 11 -0.84 0.99 29.39
C LEU A 11 -0.15 1.31 30.73
N ILE A 12 0.38 2.52 30.88
CA ILE A 12 1.01 2.94 32.14
C ILE A 12 -0.02 2.93 33.27
N ARG A 13 -1.25 3.40 32.99
CA ARG A 13 -2.31 3.49 33.99
C ARG A 13 -2.92 2.14 34.40
N ILE A 14 -2.95 1.14 33.52
CA ILE A 14 -3.46 -0.19 33.87
C ILE A 14 -2.48 -1.03 34.69
N LYS A 15 -1.18 -0.73 34.61
CA LYS A 15 -0.16 -1.32 35.49
C LYS A 15 -0.26 -0.82 36.93
N LEU A 16 -0.91 0.33 37.14
CA LEU A 16 -1.27 0.85 38.45
C LEU A 16 -2.63 0.26 38.87
N PRO A 17 -2.93 0.15 40.18
CA PRO A 17 -4.20 -0.41 40.68
C PRO A 17 -5.38 0.57 40.48
N LYS A 18 -5.63 1.00 39.25
CA LYS A 18 -6.73 1.89 38.87
C LYS A 18 -7.84 1.15 38.11
N THR A 19 -9.07 1.61 38.30
CA THR A 19 -10.23 1.08 37.57
C THR A 19 -10.36 1.71 36.19
N VAL A 20 -11.03 1.01 35.26
CA VAL A 20 -11.23 1.50 33.87
C VAL A 20 -11.92 2.85 33.80
N ASN A 21 -12.86 3.11 34.72
CA ASN A 21 -13.61 4.36 34.75
C ASN A 21 -12.72 5.54 35.18
N GLU A 22 -11.84 5.33 36.15
CA GLU A 22 -10.86 6.33 36.57
C GLU A 22 -9.88 6.64 35.44
N ILE A 23 -9.40 5.60 34.74
CA ILE A 23 -8.48 5.78 33.61
C ILE A 23 -9.15 6.55 32.47
N HIS A 24 -10.43 6.25 32.17
CA HIS A 24 -11.19 6.99 31.16
C HIS A 24 -11.41 8.46 31.56
N GLY A 25 -11.69 8.75 32.84
CA GLY A 25 -11.78 10.12 33.34
C GLY A 25 -10.47 10.89 33.20
N ASP A 26 -9.36 10.27 33.58
CA ASP A 26 -8.01 10.83 33.40
C ASP A 26 -7.73 11.10 31.90
N LEU A 27 -8.15 10.20 31.01
CA LEU A 27 -7.93 10.30 29.56
C LEU A 27 -8.75 11.42 28.93
N ILE A 28 -10.01 11.59 29.33
CA ILE A 28 -10.85 12.72 28.91
C ILE A 28 -10.23 14.04 29.37
N SER A 29 -9.74 14.09 30.61
CA SER A 29 -9.13 15.30 31.16
C SER A 29 -7.82 15.68 30.47
N THR A 30 -7.06 14.69 29.98
CA THR A 30 -5.72 14.92 29.38
C THR A 30 -5.81 15.10 27.86
N PHE A 31 -6.69 14.34 27.19
CA PHE A 31 -6.82 14.28 25.73
C PHE A 31 -8.29 14.33 25.30
N PRO A 32 -9.02 15.44 25.51
CA PRO A 32 -10.45 15.50 25.24
C PRO A 32 -10.79 15.19 23.77
N ASP A 33 -10.01 15.70 22.82
CA ASP A 33 -10.27 15.55 21.37
C ASP A 33 -9.85 14.18 20.82
N SER A 34 -8.95 13.47 21.51
CA SER A 34 -8.40 12.18 21.08
C SER A 34 -8.78 11.03 22.01
N CYS A 35 -9.70 11.27 22.96
CA CYS A 35 -10.07 10.26 23.94
C CYS A 35 -10.86 9.13 23.26
N PRO A 36 -10.37 7.89 23.25
CA PRO A 36 -11.17 6.74 22.85
C PRO A 36 -12.36 6.56 23.79
N GLY A 37 -13.48 6.09 23.24
CA GLY A 37 -14.65 5.76 24.04
C GLY A 37 -14.40 4.62 25.01
N LEU A 38 -15.22 4.56 26.07
CA LEU A 38 -15.13 3.56 27.14
C LEU A 38 -15.12 2.10 26.62
N SER A 39 -15.84 1.79 25.54
CA SER A 39 -15.86 0.46 24.92
C SER A 39 -14.48 0.03 24.40
N THR A 40 -13.75 0.95 23.77
CA THR A 40 -12.38 0.73 23.28
C THR A 40 -11.43 0.47 24.45
N ILE A 41 -11.54 1.23 25.54
CA ILE A 41 -10.73 1.04 26.74
C ILE A 41 -10.99 -0.32 27.41
N LYS A 42 -12.24 -0.76 27.46
CA LYS A 42 -12.60 -2.12 27.94
C LYS A 42 -12.01 -3.21 27.04
N ARG A 43 -12.02 -3.02 25.72
CA ARG A 43 -11.39 -3.95 24.77
C ARG A 43 -9.88 -4.03 25.02
N TRP A 44 -9.20 -2.89 25.12
CA TRP A 44 -7.77 -2.82 25.43
C TRP A 44 -7.40 -3.51 26.74
N ARG A 45 -8.23 -3.38 27.79
CA ARG A 45 -8.03 -4.13 29.04
C ARG A 45 -8.12 -5.64 28.86
N LYS A 46 -9.06 -6.11 28.03
CA LYS A 46 -9.19 -7.55 27.71
C LYS A 46 -7.98 -8.04 26.91
N ASP A 47 -7.58 -7.30 25.89
CA ASP A 47 -6.43 -7.60 25.03
C ASP A 47 -5.14 -7.68 25.86
N PHE A 48 -4.96 -6.72 26.78
CA PHE A 48 -3.86 -6.69 27.74
C PHE A 48 -3.84 -7.92 28.67
N ASN A 49 -4.99 -8.29 29.25
CA ASN A 49 -5.09 -9.48 30.10
C ASN A 49 -4.80 -10.78 29.33
N ASN A 50 -5.08 -10.80 28.03
CA ASN A 50 -4.82 -11.92 27.14
C ASN A 50 -3.37 -11.97 26.63
N GLY A 51 -2.51 -11.02 27.01
CA GLY A 51 -1.11 -10.96 26.58
C GLY A 51 -0.91 -10.51 25.13
N SER A 52 -1.96 -10.03 24.47
CA SER A 52 -1.90 -9.50 23.09
C SER A 52 -2.09 -7.99 23.15
N PHE A 53 -1.01 -7.26 23.41
CA PHE A 53 -1.07 -5.80 23.50
C PHE A 53 0.02 -5.15 22.64
N ASP A 54 -0.38 -4.75 21.44
CA ASP A 54 0.41 -3.89 20.58
C ASP A 54 0.02 -2.43 20.82
N LEU A 55 1.04 -1.58 20.91
CA LEU A 55 0.87 -0.13 21.01
C LEU A 55 0.40 0.46 19.69
N GLU A 56 0.85 -0.13 18.59
CA GLU A 56 0.47 0.27 17.24
C GLU A 56 -0.87 -0.34 16.83
N ASN A 57 -1.52 0.32 15.89
CA ASN A 57 -2.71 -0.25 15.29
C ASN A 57 -2.31 -1.42 14.39
N ASN A 58 -2.95 -2.58 14.57
CA ASN A 58 -2.77 -3.71 13.66
C ASN A 58 -2.92 -3.21 12.22
N THR A 59 -1.99 -3.62 11.37
CA THR A 59 -2.08 -3.35 9.94
C THR A 59 -3.44 -3.84 9.46
N SER A 60 -4.31 -2.91 9.07
CA SER A 60 -5.60 -3.28 8.49
C SER A 60 -5.29 -4.12 7.26
N SER A 61 -5.67 -5.40 7.27
CA SER A 61 -5.73 -6.19 6.05
C SER A 61 -6.69 -5.44 5.13
N GLY A 62 -6.15 -4.68 4.19
CA GLY A 62 -6.94 -3.91 3.25
C GLY A 62 -7.81 -4.84 2.40
N ARG A 63 -8.52 -4.28 1.42
CA ARG A 63 -9.22 -5.11 0.42
C ARG A 63 -8.23 -6.14 -0.14
N PRO A 64 -8.53 -7.44 -0.08
CA PRO A 64 -7.62 -8.47 -0.57
C PRO A 64 -7.28 -8.15 -2.03
N ARG A 65 -5.97 -8.09 -2.33
CA ARG A 65 -5.44 -7.87 -3.67
C ARG A 65 -5.60 -9.16 -4.48
N GLU A 66 -6.85 -9.57 -4.74
CA GLU A 66 -7.17 -10.81 -5.46
C GLU A 66 -6.65 -10.81 -6.91
N THR A 67 -6.24 -9.66 -7.44
CA THR A 67 -5.74 -9.52 -8.81
C THR A 67 -4.24 -9.82 -8.99
N LYS A 68 -3.49 -10.13 -7.92
CA LYS A 68 -2.03 -10.34 -7.98
C LYS A 68 -1.63 -11.82 -7.84
N THR A 69 -2.14 -12.69 -8.70
CA THR A 69 -1.58 -14.05 -8.79
C THR A 69 -0.28 -14.03 -9.58
N PRO A 70 0.70 -14.89 -9.24
CA PRO A 70 1.97 -14.96 -9.99
C PRO A 70 1.76 -15.30 -11.46
N GLU A 71 0.71 -16.05 -11.77
CA GLU A 71 0.31 -16.40 -13.15
C GLU A 71 -0.11 -15.16 -13.95
N THR A 72 -0.92 -14.29 -13.35
CA THR A 72 -1.31 -13.03 -13.99
C THR A 72 -0.11 -12.12 -14.22
N ILE A 73 0.81 -12.02 -13.23
CA ILE A 73 2.04 -11.23 -13.38
C ILE A 73 2.92 -11.78 -14.53
N ALA A 74 3.10 -13.10 -14.60
CA ALA A 74 3.88 -13.74 -15.65
C ALA A 74 3.27 -13.51 -17.04
N THR A 75 1.94 -13.60 -17.15
CA THR A 75 1.21 -13.34 -18.40
C THR A 75 1.38 -11.89 -18.84
N VAL A 76 1.25 -10.93 -17.90
CA VAL A 76 1.45 -9.50 -18.17
C VAL A 76 2.87 -9.23 -18.65
N LYS A 77 3.86 -9.85 -18.02
CA LYS A 77 5.27 -9.71 -18.40
C LYS A 77 5.52 -10.21 -19.83
N TYR A 78 4.99 -11.39 -20.17
CA TYR A 78 5.12 -11.97 -21.51
C TYR A 78 4.52 -11.07 -22.60
N VAL A 79 3.31 -10.55 -22.38
CA VAL A 79 2.64 -9.65 -23.34
C VAL A 79 3.43 -8.37 -23.59
N ILE A 80 4.07 -7.81 -22.56
CA ILE A 80 4.87 -6.59 -22.67
C ILE A 80 6.22 -6.86 -23.38
N GLU A 81 6.83 -8.02 -23.14
CA GLU A 81 8.06 -8.43 -23.82
C GLU A 81 7.82 -8.68 -25.33
N ASP A 82 6.68 -9.25 -25.70
CA ASP A 82 6.29 -9.46 -27.10
C ASP A 82 5.97 -8.14 -27.81
N ASN A 83 5.26 -7.22 -27.13
CA ASN A 83 4.91 -5.93 -27.71
C ASN A 83 4.97 -4.79 -26.68
N HIS A 84 6.10 -4.08 -26.70
CA HIS A 84 6.40 -2.93 -25.83
C HIS A 84 5.48 -1.71 -26.04
N SER A 85 4.67 -1.69 -27.09
CA SER A 85 3.75 -0.59 -27.43
C SER A 85 2.28 -0.94 -27.21
N THR A 86 1.97 -2.13 -26.68
CA THR A 86 0.58 -2.55 -26.53
C THR A 86 -0.21 -1.60 -25.64
N ASP A 87 -1.36 -1.15 -26.15
CA ASP A 87 -2.35 -0.54 -25.31
C ASP A 87 -2.88 -1.62 -24.35
N CYS A 88 -2.53 -1.43 -23.09
CA CYS A 88 -2.80 -2.32 -21.98
C CYS A 88 -4.31 -2.58 -21.74
N HIS A 89 -5.21 -2.05 -22.56
CA HIS A 89 -6.65 -2.34 -22.56
C HIS A 89 -7.01 -3.65 -23.28
N GLN A 90 -6.23 -4.11 -24.25
CA GLN A 90 -6.62 -5.27 -25.08
C GLN A 90 -6.34 -6.62 -24.40
N GLY A 91 -5.40 -6.68 -23.46
CA GLY A 91 -4.89 -7.94 -22.87
C GLY A 91 -5.23 -8.19 -21.40
N PHE A 92 -5.86 -7.24 -20.69
CA PHE A 92 -6.05 -7.31 -19.24
C PHE A 92 -7.49 -7.01 -18.84
N SER A 93 -8.24 -8.03 -18.40
CA SER A 93 -9.66 -7.90 -17.98
C SER A 93 -9.90 -7.12 -16.68
N THR A 94 -8.86 -6.65 -15.98
CA THR A 94 -9.03 -5.94 -14.71
C THR A 94 -8.33 -4.58 -14.72
N THR A 95 -9.13 -3.54 -14.90
CA THR A 95 -8.69 -2.14 -15.02
C THR A 95 -8.17 -1.56 -13.70
N GLU A 96 -8.68 -2.01 -12.54
CA GLU A 96 -8.47 -1.33 -11.26
C GLU A 96 -7.03 -1.38 -10.71
N ASN A 97 -6.21 -2.36 -11.10
CA ASN A 97 -4.86 -2.57 -10.54
C ASN A 97 -3.70 -2.50 -11.55
N ARG A 98 -3.99 -2.22 -12.82
CA ARG A 98 -3.01 -2.32 -13.91
C ARG A 98 -1.84 -1.35 -13.79
N SER A 99 -2.10 -0.09 -13.44
CA SER A 99 -1.04 0.91 -13.28
C SER A 99 -0.06 0.52 -12.18
N ARG A 100 -0.57 0.13 -11.01
CA ARG A 100 0.24 -0.36 -9.88
C ARG A 100 0.95 -1.66 -10.20
N LEU A 101 0.32 -2.57 -10.94
CA LEU A 101 0.96 -3.82 -11.39
C LEU A 101 2.20 -3.53 -12.25
N LEU A 102 2.06 -2.62 -13.22
CA LEU A 102 3.15 -2.22 -14.09
C LEU A 102 4.27 -1.51 -13.31
N THR A 103 3.93 -0.58 -12.40
CA THR A 103 4.94 0.24 -11.70
C THR A 103 5.51 -0.40 -10.44
N GLU A 104 4.67 -0.97 -9.57
CA GLU A 104 5.08 -1.56 -8.28
C GLU A 104 5.62 -2.98 -8.44
N ASP A 105 4.93 -3.84 -9.21
CA ASP A 105 5.30 -5.26 -9.29
C ASP A 105 6.30 -5.55 -10.42
N LEU A 106 6.16 -4.90 -11.58
CA LEU A 106 7.06 -5.09 -12.74
C LEU A 106 8.13 -3.99 -12.87
N GLY A 107 8.03 -2.89 -12.12
CA GLY A 107 9.02 -1.80 -12.15
C GLY A 107 9.07 -1.03 -13.48
N LEU A 108 8.01 -1.12 -14.30
CA LEU A 108 7.94 -0.52 -15.62
C LEU A 108 7.49 0.94 -15.54
N ARG A 109 7.98 1.74 -16.50
CA ARG A 109 7.59 3.14 -16.68
C ARG A 109 7.13 3.37 -18.12
N LYS A 110 6.11 4.20 -18.30
CA LYS A 110 5.68 4.62 -19.63
C LYS A 110 6.74 5.54 -20.25
N VAL A 111 7.14 5.23 -21.49
CA VAL A 111 8.02 6.05 -22.31
C VAL A 111 7.29 6.34 -23.62
N LEU A 112 7.45 7.56 -24.15
CA LEU A 112 6.92 7.92 -25.45
C LEU A 112 7.87 7.41 -26.54
N SER A 113 7.31 6.93 -27.64
CA SER A 113 8.09 6.60 -28.82
C SER A 113 8.83 7.84 -29.33
N VAL A 114 10.07 7.64 -29.78
CA VAL A 114 10.86 8.70 -30.42
C VAL A 114 10.39 8.85 -31.86
N ASP A 115 10.27 10.09 -32.33
CA ASP A 115 9.95 10.34 -33.73
C ASP A 115 11.12 9.91 -34.63
N VAL A 116 10.81 9.14 -35.67
CA VAL A 116 11.79 8.60 -36.61
C VAL A 116 11.56 9.29 -37.96
N PRO A 117 12.43 10.25 -38.38
CA PRO A 117 12.18 11.09 -39.54
C PRO A 117 12.00 10.32 -40.85
N GLN A 118 12.61 9.14 -40.96
CA GLN A 118 12.50 8.31 -42.15
C GLN A 118 12.72 6.83 -41.83
N GLN A 119 11.91 5.97 -42.43
CA GLN A 119 12.11 4.53 -42.37
C GLN A 119 13.25 4.13 -43.31
N LEU A 120 14.36 3.66 -42.74
CA LEU A 120 15.53 3.23 -43.51
C LEU A 120 15.40 1.78 -43.97
N TYR A 121 15.55 1.56 -45.27
CA TYR A 121 15.74 0.23 -45.86
C TYR A 121 17.20 -0.21 -45.77
N GLU A 122 17.45 -1.51 -45.90
CA GLU A 122 18.78 -2.13 -45.73
C GLU A 122 19.87 -1.46 -46.59
N THR A 123 19.51 -1.02 -47.79
CA THR A 123 20.38 -0.26 -48.71
C THR A 123 20.82 1.09 -48.15
N ASN A 124 19.95 1.78 -47.42
CA ASN A 124 20.17 3.14 -46.93
C ASN A 124 20.90 3.17 -45.58
N LYS A 125 20.87 2.08 -44.81
CA LYS A 125 21.57 1.98 -43.52
C LYS A 125 23.11 2.02 -43.66
N ARG A 126 23.65 1.52 -44.77
CA ARG A 126 25.11 1.41 -44.99
C ARG A 126 25.78 2.72 -45.40
N ILE A 127 25.01 3.66 -45.95
CA ILE A 127 25.54 4.89 -46.57
C ILE A 127 25.84 5.97 -45.52
N LEU A 128 25.22 5.90 -44.34
CA LEU A 128 25.36 6.92 -43.29
C LEU A 128 26.61 6.79 -42.40
N TRP A 129 27.39 5.70 -42.54
CA TRP A 129 28.59 5.45 -41.73
C TRP A 129 29.92 5.77 -42.44
N THR A 130 29.86 6.46 -43.59
CA THR A 130 31.03 6.74 -44.45
C THR A 130 31.44 8.21 -44.52
N PHE A 131 31.14 9.02 -43.50
CA PHE A 131 31.61 10.41 -43.38
C PHE A 131 32.44 10.63 -42.12
#